data_AF-A0A537JSN2-F1
#
_entry.id   AF-A0A537JSN2-F1
#
_cell.length_a   1.000
_cell.length_b   1.000
_cell.length_c   1.000
_cell.angle_alpha   90.00
_cell.angle_beta   90.00
_cell.angle_gamma   90.00
#
_symmetry.space_group_name_H-M   'P 1'
#
loop_
_entity.id
_entity.type
_entity.pdbx_description
1 polymer ?
#
loop_
_entity_poly.entity_id
_entity_poly.type
_entity_poly.pdbx_seq_one_letter_code
_entity_poly.pdbx_strand_id
1 'polypeptide(L)'
;MKKYKIILLLFIASVFILTGFKEIKTTKNHAEDKWRSTISTEFRGTRSLPTYEVRLTYTGYGTFVGIEDCPIRTNGTVVLTGLLSGPENVASDDDMFYTGILQLDIDMDICSIKHLPSGEAKLCGMTVTGSGLVKVELEIQSDERGGYIQMRDTTSRGFTKHVTGSCDQEQLDGERDNVPLNTKACLFSGSPLPMLTQRTLRVGRYVGTGDFVGVVVEVLRKVKP
;
A
#
# COMPACT_ATOMS: atom_id res chain seq x y z
N MET A 1 -25.88 -52.99 -20.08
CA MET A 1 -25.74 -52.08 -18.92
C MET A 1 -24.78 -50.90 -19.20
N LYS A 2 -25.09 -50.01 -20.15
CA LYS A 2 -24.25 -48.83 -20.46
C LYS A 2 -25.04 -47.53 -20.74
N LYS A 3 -26.38 -47.55 -20.61
CA LYS A 3 -27.24 -46.40 -20.97
C LYS A 3 -27.80 -45.58 -19.80
N TYR A 4 -27.59 -46.01 -18.55
CA TYR A 4 -28.11 -45.31 -17.36
C TYR A 4 -27.12 -44.36 -16.68
N LYS A 5 -25.83 -44.36 -17.07
CA LYS A 5 -24.82 -43.44 -16.50
C LYS A 5 -24.77 -42.06 -17.15
N ILE A 6 -25.33 -41.88 -18.35
CA ILE A 6 -25.27 -40.61 -19.08
C ILE A 6 -26.39 -39.65 -18.64
N ILE A 7 -27.54 -40.17 -18.21
CA ILE A 7 -28.67 -39.34 -17.76
C ILE A 7 -28.43 -38.75 -16.37
N LEU A 8 -27.67 -39.43 -15.51
CA LEU A 8 -27.36 -38.94 -14.16
C LEU A 8 -26.33 -37.79 -14.15
N LEU A 9 -25.44 -37.72 -15.16
CA LEU A 9 -24.43 -36.65 -15.26
C LEU A 9 -25.01 -35.33 -15.80
N LEU A 10 -26.10 -35.38 -16.57
CA LEU A 10 -26.75 -34.17 -17.09
C LEU A 10 -27.61 -33.43 -16.05
N PHE A 11 -28.04 -34.10 -14.97
CA PHE A 11 -28.79 -33.47 -13.88
C PHE A 11 -27.91 -32.80 -12.82
N ILE A 12 -26.65 -33.20 -12.68
CA ILE A 12 -25.72 -32.56 -11.74
C ILE A 12 -25.16 -31.25 -12.33
N ALA A 13 -25.04 -31.16 -13.65
CA ALA A 13 -24.60 -29.95 -14.34
C ALA A 13 -25.64 -28.82 -14.33
N SER A 14 -26.95 -29.13 -14.25
CA SER A 14 -28.02 -28.12 -14.28
C SER A 14 -28.37 -27.54 -12.91
N VAL A 15 -28.04 -28.22 -11.80
CA VAL A 15 -28.25 -27.69 -10.44
C VAL A 15 -27.15 -26.71 -10.02
N PHE A 16 -25.94 -26.85 -10.55
CA PHE A 16 -24.84 -25.90 -10.29
C PHE A 16 -24.95 -24.58 -11.06
N ILE A 17 -25.78 -24.51 -12.12
CA ILE A 17 -25.96 -23.28 -12.90
C ILE A 17 -27.00 -22.34 -12.25
N LEU A 18 -27.81 -22.81 -11.30
CA LEU A 18 -28.89 -22.02 -10.68
C LEU A 18 -28.59 -21.47 -9.27
N THR A 19 -27.42 -21.74 -8.69
CA THR A 19 -27.08 -21.28 -7.32
C THR A 19 -25.65 -20.76 -7.16
N GLY A 20 -25.06 -20.16 -8.19
CA GLY A 20 -23.62 -19.86 -8.19
C GLY A 20 -23.14 -18.54 -8.79
N PHE A 21 -24.02 -17.58 -9.12
CA PHE A 21 -23.63 -16.21 -9.47
C PHE A 21 -24.35 -15.23 -8.55
N LYS A 22 -24.05 -15.29 -7.26
CA LYS A 22 -24.29 -14.15 -6.37
C LYS A 22 -23.12 -13.20 -6.62
N GLU A 23 -23.41 -12.10 -7.29
CA GLU A 23 -22.48 -11.00 -7.52
C GLU A 23 -21.61 -10.78 -6.27
N ILE A 24 -20.29 -10.96 -6.40
CA ILE A 24 -19.32 -10.36 -5.49
C ILE A 24 -19.31 -8.86 -5.84
N LYS A 25 -20.35 -8.15 -5.40
CA LYS A 25 -20.47 -6.68 -5.48
C LYS A 25 -20.48 -6.01 -4.11
N THR A 26 -20.08 -6.73 -3.05
CA THR A 26 -20.28 -6.26 -1.68
C THR A 26 -18.99 -6.29 -0.87
N THR A 27 -17.94 -5.64 -1.36
CA THR A 27 -16.79 -5.23 -0.51
C THR A 27 -16.14 -3.92 -0.94
N LYS A 28 -16.31 -3.46 -2.19
CA LYS A 28 -15.84 -2.11 -2.59
C LYS A 28 -16.63 -0.97 -1.95
N ASN A 29 -17.94 -1.16 -1.76
CA ASN A 29 -18.80 -0.08 -1.27
C ASN A 29 -18.60 0.23 0.21
N HIS A 30 -18.22 -0.75 1.05
CA HIS A 30 -18.12 -0.51 2.49
C HIS A 30 -16.96 0.41 2.87
N ALA A 31 -15.87 0.43 2.08
CA ALA A 31 -14.75 1.34 2.28
C ALA A 31 -15.04 2.76 1.74
N GLU A 32 -15.71 2.86 0.58
CA GLU A 32 -16.11 4.15 0.00
C GLU A 32 -17.26 4.82 0.76
N ASP A 33 -18.22 4.03 1.27
CA ASP A 33 -19.33 4.52 2.09
C ASP A 33 -18.84 4.97 3.48
N LYS A 34 -17.80 4.31 4.04
CA LYS A 34 -17.11 4.79 5.25
C LYS A 34 -16.41 6.13 4.98
N TRP A 35 -15.78 6.31 3.83
CA TRP A 35 -15.15 7.58 3.44
C TRP A 35 -16.16 8.73 3.35
N ARG A 36 -17.31 8.50 2.71
CA ARG A 36 -18.38 9.51 2.62
C ARG A 36 -19.05 9.79 3.96
N SER A 37 -19.23 8.80 4.83
CA SER A 37 -19.88 9.00 6.13
C SER A 37 -18.95 9.74 7.10
N THR A 38 -17.65 9.47 7.11
CA THR A 38 -16.69 10.25 7.91
C THR A 38 -16.62 11.71 7.43
N ILE A 39 -16.58 11.96 6.11
CA ILE A 39 -16.53 13.34 5.57
C ILE A 39 -17.85 14.11 5.79
N SER A 40 -19.01 13.45 5.66
CA SER A 40 -20.31 14.12 5.72
C SER A 40 -20.86 14.31 7.15
N THR A 41 -20.48 13.47 8.10
CA THR A 41 -20.96 13.57 9.50
C THR A 41 -20.19 14.63 10.29
N GLU A 42 -18.97 15.01 9.87
CA GLU A 42 -18.13 15.99 10.57
C GLU A 42 -18.40 17.46 10.19
N PHE A 43 -19.15 17.72 9.11
CA PHE A 43 -19.44 19.10 8.68
C PHE A 43 -20.54 19.79 9.51
N ARG A 44 -21.13 19.12 10.51
CA ARG A 44 -22.17 19.68 11.39
C ARG A 44 -21.69 20.14 12.77
N GLY A 45 -20.38 20.09 13.06
CA GLY A 45 -19.81 20.67 14.27
C GLY A 45 -18.37 21.11 14.04
N THR A 46 -18.06 22.37 14.27
CA THR A 46 -16.73 22.99 14.13
C THR A 46 -15.73 22.48 15.18
N ARG A 47 -15.45 21.18 15.22
CA ARG A 47 -14.34 20.63 16.00
C ARG A 47 -13.24 20.24 15.02
N SER A 48 -12.18 21.04 14.96
CA SER A 48 -10.99 20.72 14.18
C SER A 48 -10.43 19.37 14.64
N LEU A 49 -10.25 18.45 13.70
CA LEU A 49 -9.59 17.19 14.00
C LEU A 49 -8.13 17.44 14.39
N PRO A 50 -7.57 16.65 15.34
CA PRO A 50 -6.13 16.55 15.54
C PRO A 50 -5.41 16.33 14.21
N THR A 51 -4.43 17.17 13.92
CA THR A 51 -3.58 17.09 12.72
C THR A 51 -2.12 16.92 13.13
N TYR A 52 -1.41 16.04 12.45
CA TYR A 52 -0.02 15.72 12.71
C TYR A 52 0.81 15.90 11.45
N GLU A 53 1.95 16.56 11.59
CA GLU A 53 2.98 16.57 10.55
C GLU A 53 3.83 15.33 10.68
N VAL A 54 3.90 14.54 9.61
CA VAL A 54 4.57 13.24 9.59
C VAL A 54 5.60 13.15 8.49
N ARG A 55 6.63 12.34 8.74
CA ARG A 55 7.60 11.88 7.75
C ARG A 55 7.81 10.39 7.92
N LEU A 56 7.42 9.61 6.92
CA LEU A 56 7.71 8.18 6.87
C LEU A 56 8.83 7.98 5.85
N THR A 57 9.87 7.25 6.24
CA THR A 57 11.03 6.98 5.39
C THR A 57 11.29 5.49 5.38
N TYR A 58 11.47 4.93 4.21
CA TYR A 58 12.06 3.61 4.02
C TYR A 58 13.43 3.78 3.37
N THR A 59 14.42 3.05 3.86
CA THR A 59 15.74 2.93 3.23
C THR A 59 16.05 1.48 2.96
N GLY A 60 16.29 1.14 1.69
CA GLY A 60 16.51 -0.23 1.26
C GLY A 60 16.36 -0.39 -0.24
N TYR A 61 15.77 -1.52 -0.65
CA TYR A 61 15.57 -1.89 -2.05
C TYR A 61 14.34 -2.81 -2.18
N GLY A 62 13.76 -2.84 -3.37
CA GLY A 62 12.76 -3.83 -3.73
C GLY A 62 13.42 -5.11 -4.26
N THR A 63 12.83 -6.27 -4.01
CA THR A 63 13.30 -7.50 -4.66
C THR A 63 12.17 -8.48 -4.90
N PHE A 64 12.24 -9.18 -6.03
CA PHE A 64 11.41 -10.37 -6.31
C PHE A 64 12.16 -11.67 -6.00
N VAL A 65 13.47 -11.60 -5.73
CA VAL A 65 14.37 -12.76 -5.56
C VAL A 65 15.49 -12.49 -4.52
N GLY A 66 16.40 -13.43 -4.30
CA GLY A 66 17.61 -13.16 -3.49
C GLY A 66 18.45 -12.03 -4.10
N ILE A 67 19.13 -11.23 -3.27
CA ILE A 67 19.91 -10.07 -3.74
C ILE A 67 21.37 -10.39 -4.07
N GLU A 68 21.87 -11.58 -3.72
CA GLU A 68 23.26 -11.96 -4.01
C GLU A 68 23.53 -11.78 -5.51
N ASP A 69 24.53 -10.96 -5.82
CA ASP A 69 24.98 -10.59 -7.18
C ASP A 69 24.01 -9.75 -8.04
N CYS A 70 22.95 -9.17 -7.47
CA CYS A 70 22.08 -8.28 -8.22
C CYS A 70 22.72 -6.89 -8.41
N PRO A 71 22.79 -6.35 -9.65
CA PRO A 71 23.47 -5.09 -9.93
C PRO A 71 22.59 -3.87 -9.60
N ILE A 72 22.21 -3.71 -8.34
CA ILE A 72 21.34 -2.62 -7.84
C ILE A 72 21.93 -1.94 -6.61
N ARG A 73 21.51 -0.70 -6.33
CA ARG A 73 21.77 -0.04 -5.06
C ARG A 73 20.89 -0.67 -3.97
N THR A 74 21.47 -0.87 -2.79
CA THR A 74 20.76 -1.43 -1.62
C THR A 74 20.29 -0.37 -0.62
N ASN A 75 20.57 0.89 -0.89
CA ASN A 75 20.31 2.03 -0.01
C ASN A 75 19.41 3.09 -0.66
N GLY A 76 18.51 2.67 -1.55
CA GLY A 76 17.46 3.51 -2.09
C GLY A 76 16.53 4.02 -0.99
N THR A 77 15.75 5.06 -1.29
CA THR A 77 14.87 5.72 -0.33
C THR A 77 13.47 5.94 -0.87
N VAL A 78 12.49 5.79 0.01
CA VAL A 78 11.10 6.21 -0.22
C VAL A 78 10.67 7.07 0.94
N VAL A 79 10.12 8.24 0.65
CA VAL A 79 9.74 9.22 1.66
C VAL A 79 8.30 9.66 1.43
N LEU A 80 7.48 9.59 2.48
CA LEU A 80 6.14 10.19 2.56
C LEU A 80 6.17 11.31 3.57
N THR A 81 5.81 12.53 3.16
CA THR A 81 5.77 13.71 4.07
C THR A 81 4.49 14.49 3.92
N GLY A 82 3.98 15.05 5.01
CA GLY A 82 2.80 15.92 4.98
C GLY A 82 1.98 15.84 6.24
N LEU A 83 0.68 16.10 6.11
CA LEU A 83 -0.25 16.19 7.23
C LEU A 83 -1.23 15.04 7.22
N LEU A 84 -1.43 14.41 8.38
CA LEU A 84 -2.47 13.42 8.64
C LEU A 84 -3.41 13.94 9.72
N SER A 85 -4.72 13.79 9.50
CA SER A 85 -5.77 14.24 10.42
C SER A 85 -6.74 13.12 10.71
N GLY A 86 -7.17 12.98 11.96
CA GLY A 86 -8.09 11.91 12.37
C GLY A 86 -8.73 12.15 13.73
N PRO A 87 -9.93 11.60 14.00
CA PRO A 87 -10.59 11.72 15.28
C PRO A 87 -9.85 10.95 16.37
N GLU A 88 -9.63 11.58 17.53
CA GLU A 88 -8.95 10.93 18.66
C GLU A 88 -9.87 10.34 19.74
N ASN A 89 -11.17 10.64 19.68
CA ASN A 89 -12.16 10.21 20.66
C ASN A 89 -13.03 9.08 20.07
N VAL A 90 -12.43 7.91 19.86
CA VAL A 90 -13.13 6.69 19.40
C VAL A 90 -13.31 5.70 20.56
N ALA A 91 -14.22 4.72 20.45
CA ALA A 91 -14.44 3.74 21.51
C ALA A 91 -13.20 2.87 21.74
N SER A 92 -13.00 2.31 22.93
CA SER A 92 -11.72 1.69 23.31
C SER A 92 -11.30 0.49 22.43
N ASP A 93 -12.24 -0.14 21.76
CA ASP A 93 -12.08 -1.26 20.84
C ASP A 93 -11.99 -0.84 19.36
N ASP A 94 -12.25 0.44 19.05
CA ASP A 94 -12.18 0.97 17.69
C ASP A 94 -10.76 1.37 17.28
N ASP A 95 -10.40 1.03 16.05
CA ASP A 95 -9.20 1.47 15.37
C ASP A 95 -9.23 2.99 15.09
N MET A 96 -8.06 3.62 15.06
CA MET A 96 -7.93 5.04 14.75
C MET A 96 -7.55 5.24 13.30
N PHE A 97 -8.30 6.09 12.60
CA PHE A 97 -8.03 6.41 11.20
C PHE A 97 -7.57 7.85 11.05
N TYR A 98 -6.37 8.03 10.50
CA TYR A 98 -5.85 9.31 10.07
C TYR A 98 -5.77 9.34 8.55
N THR A 99 -6.19 10.45 7.95
CA THR A 99 -6.17 10.62 6.49
C THR A 99 -5.47 11.91 6.10
N GLY A 100 -4.89 11.94 4.91
CA GLY A 100 -4.24 13.13 4.41
C GLY A 100 -3.72 13.00 3.00
N ILE A 101 -3.13 14.10 2.52
CA ILE A 101 -2.41 14.15 1.26
C ILE A 101 -0.94 14.31 1.61
N LEU A 102 -0.12 13.33 1.24
CA LEU A 102 1.31 13.32 1.48
C LEU A 102 2.06 13.47 0.17
N GLN A 103 3.18 14.18 0.21
CA GLN A 103 4.21 14.16 -0.82
C GLN A 103 4.97 12.84 -0.72
N LEU A 104 4.90 12.05 -1.80
CA LEU A 104 5.64 10.82 -1.97
C LEU A 104 6.82 11.08 -2.90
N ASP A 105 8.03 10.77 -2.44
CA ASP A 105 9.25 10.77 -3.22
C ASP A 105 9.85 9.36 -3.20
N ILE A 106 10.14 8.83 -4.40
CA ILE A 106 10.73 7.50 -4.61
C ILE A 106 12.06 7.71 -5.32
N ASP A 107 13.12 7.11 -4.78
CA ASP A 107 14.38 6.84 -5.46
C ASP A 107 14.89 5.48 -4.98
N MET A 108 14.47 4.40 -5.65
CA MET A 108 14.74 3.06 -5.19
C MET A 108 14.99 2.10 -6.34
N ASP A 109 15.85 1.12 -6.11
CA ASP A 109 16.11 0.06 -7.06
C ASP A 109 15.33 -1.21 -6.70
N ILE A 110 14.97 -1.98 -7.72
CA ILE A 110 14.31 -3.28 -7.63
C ILE A 110 15.17 -4.33 -8.31
N CYS A 111 15.44 -5.44 -7.62
CA CYS A 111 16.06 -6.62 -8.21
C CYS A 111 14.99 -7.57 -8.79
N SER A 112 15.23 -8.05 -10.01
CA SER A 112 14.36 -8.98 -10.73
C SER A 112 15.19 -9.99 -11.55
N ILE A 113 14.50 -10.87 -12.28
CA ILE A 113 15.08 -11.82 -13.22
C ILE A 113 14.54 -11.54 -14.61
N LYS A 114 15.43 -11.60 -15.61
CA LYS A 114 15.06 -11.67 -17.04
C LYS A 114 15.49 -13.01 -17.64
N HIS A 115 14.80 -13.42 -18.70
CA HIS A 115 15.12 -14.66 -19.41
C HIS A 115 15.80 -14.32 -20.73
N LEU A 116 16.98 -14.89 -20.95
CA LEU A 116 17.71 -14.75 -22.20
C LEU A 116 17.06 -15.60 -23.30
N PRO A 117 17.28 -15.28 -24.59
CA PRO A 117 16.81 -16.12 -25.70
C PRO A 117 17.33 -17.57 -25.64
N SER A 118 18.44 -17.81 -24.94
CA SER A 118 18.99 -19.14 -24.66
C SER A 118 18.15 -19.97 -23.66
N GLY A 119 17.18 -19.35 -22.98
CA GLY A 119 16.41 -19.95 -21.88
C GLY A 119 17.06 -19.79 -20.50
N GLU A 120 18.25 -19.21 -20.41
CA GLU A 120 18.93 -18.94 -19.14
C GLU A 120 18.31 -17.74 -18.41
N ALA A 121 18.18 -17.84 -17.09
CA ALA A 121 17.75 -16.75 -16.22
C ALA A 121 18.93 -15.90 -15.77
N LYS A 122 18.81 -14.57 -15.89
CA LYS A 122 19.83 -13.61 -15.45
C LYS A 122 19.21 -12.56 -14.54
N LEU A 123 19.92 -12.19 -13.49
CA LEU A 123 19.53 -11.07 -12.63
C LEU A 123 19.54 -9.76 -13.43
N CYS A 124 18.56 -8.91 -13.15
CA CYS A 124 18.44 -7.59 -13.72
C CYS A 124 17.95 -6.60 -12.67
N GLY A 125 18.24 -5.32 -12.88
CA GLY A 125 17.87 -4.24 -11.98
C GLY A 125 16.96 -3.23 -12.65
N MET A 126 16.06 -2.64 -11.87
CA MET A 126 15.21 -1.51 -12.27
C MET A 126 15.40 -0.38 -11.26
N THR A 127 15.74 0.81 -11.71
CA THR A 127 15.71 2.04 -10.91
C THR A 127 14.38 2.74 -11.14
N VAL A 128 13.66 2.97 -10.04
CA VAL A 128 12.40 3.69 -9.99
C VAL A 128 12.66 5.02 -9.30
N THR A 129 12.37 6.10 -10.01
CA THR A 129 12.28 7.44 -9.41
C THR A 129 10.88 8.00 -9.63
N GLY A 130 10.38 8.76 -8.67
CA GLY A 130 9.08 9.37 -8.81
C GLY A 130 8.79 10.37 -7.72
N SER A 131 7.88 11.29 -8.00
CA SER A 131 7.50 12.33 -7.07
C SER A 131 6.08 12.79 -7.35
N GLY A 132 5.30 12.99 -6.29
CA GLY A 132 3.96 13.54 -6.40
C GLY A 132 3.11 13.33 -5.16
N LEU A 133 1.90 13.87 -5.20
CA LEU A 133 0.99 13.83 -4.07
C LEU A 133 0.09 12.60 -4.12
N VAL A 134 0.01 11.90 -3.01
CA VAL A 134 -0.82 10.70 -2.81
C VAL A 134 -1.78 10.88 -1.64
N LYS A 135 -2.98 10.31 -1.77
CA LYS A 135 -3.96 10.21 -0.70
C LYS A 135 -3.60 9.01 0.18
N VAL A 136 -3.44 9.26 1.47
CA VAL A 136 -2.98 8.27 2.43
C VAL A 136 -4.01 8.08 3.53
N GLU A 137 -4.15 6.84 3.96
CA GLU A 137 -4.88 6.42 5.15
C GLU A 137 -3.89 5.68 6.05
N LEU A 138 -3.84 6.09 7.30
CA LEU A 138 -3.10 5.44 8.37
C LEU A 138 -4.12 4.94 9.40
N GLU A 139 -4.21 3.64 9.53
CA GLU A 139 -4.94 2.95 10.59
C GLU A 139 -3.97 2.69 11.74
N ILE A 140 -4.37 2.95 12.98
CA ILE A 140 -3.71 2.42 14.18
C ILE A 140 -4.69 1.48 14.84
N GLN A 141 -4.31 0.21 14.91
CA GLN A 141 -5.16 -0.85 15.41
C GLN A 141 -5.34 -0.72 16.92
N SER A 142 -6.52 -1.06 17.41
CA SER A 142 -6.85 -0.98 18.84
C SER A 142 -6.11 -2.03 19.69
N ASP A 143 -5.58 -3.07 19.04
CA ASP A 143 -4.75 -4.12 19.63
C ASP A 143 -3.23 -3.85 19.42
N GLU A 144 -2.40 -4.85 19.71
CA GLU A 144 -0.93 -4.72 19.69
C GLU A 144 -0.29 -4.83 18.30
N ARG A 145 -1.09 -4.97 17.22
CA ARG A 145 -0.56 -5.11 15.85
C ARG A 145 0.07 -3.83 15.29
N GLY A 146 -0.22 -2.67 15.89
CA GLY A 146 0.37 -1.39 15.55
C GLY A 146 -0.37 -0.66 14.42
N GLY A 147 0.38 0.03 13.56
CA GLY A 147 -0.19 0.81 12.45
C GLY A 147 -0.31 0.02 11.15
N TYR A 148 -1.11 0.52 10.22
CA TYR A 148 -1.18 0.07 8.83
C TYR A 148 -1.36 1.28 7.93
N ILE A 149 -0.51 1.41 6.91
CA ILE A 149 -0.56 2.53 5.97
C ILE A 149 -0.97 2.05 4.58
N GLN A 150 -1.88 2.79 3.96
CA GLN A 150 -2.37 2.55 2.62
C GLN A 150 -2.35 3.83 1.80
N MET A 151 -1.76 3.74 0.60
CA MET A 151 -1.96 4.75 -0.44
C MET A 151 -3.20 4.36 -1.25
N ARG A 152 -4.17 5.27 -1.36
CA ARG A 152 -5.45 5.00 -2.03
C ARG A 152 -5.41 5.42 -3.49
N ASP A 153 -4.83 6.59 -3.77
CA ASP A 153 -4.82 7.20 -5.10
C ASP A 153 -3.77 8.33 -5.16
N THR A 154 -3.49 8.81 -6.37
CA THR A 154 -2.78 10.06 -6.61
C THR A 154 -3.74 11.26 -6.61
N THR A 155 -3.22 12.47 -6.48
CA THR A 155 -4.04 13.68 -6.71
C THR A 155 -4.20 13.97 -8.20
N SER A 156 -5.16 14.83 -8.56
CA SER A 156 -5.38 15.28 -9.95
C SER A 156 -4.17 15.96 -10.60
N ARG A 157 -3.19 16.42 -9.81
CA ARG A 157 -1.91 16.95 -10.31
C ARG A 157 -1.00 15.88 -10.92
N GLY A 158 -1.35 14.60 -10.79
CA GLY A 158 -0.60 13.47 -11.30
C GLY A 158 0.61 13.13 -10.43
N PHE A 159 1.30 12.07 -10.85
CA PHE A 159 2.52 11.58 -10.22
C PHE A 159 3.59 11.42 -11.32
N THR A 160 4.72 12.09 -11.17
CA THR A 160 5.83 11.95 -12.12
C THR A 160 6.61 10.69 -11.77
N LYS A 161 6.93 9.89 -12.78
CA LYS A 161 7.62 8.61 -12.61
C LYS A 161 8.56 8.30 -13.75
N HIS A 162 9.69 7.70 -13.41
CA HIS A 162 10.66 7.15 -14.35
C HIS A 162 11.08 5.76 -13.88
N VAL A 163 11.08 4.81 -14.81
CA VAL A 163 11.54 3.44 -14.59
C VAL A 163 12.53 3.09 -15.69
N THR A 164 13.76 2.80 -15.30
CA THR A 164 14.89 2.50 -16.18
C THR A 164 15.67 1.32 -15.62
N GLY A 165 16.43 0.59 -16.43
CA GLY A 165 17.22 -0.51 -15.89
C GLY A 165 17.76 -1.46 -16.94
N SER A 166 18.24 -2.60 -16.47
CA SER A 166 18.80 -3.68 -17.29
C SER A 166 17.82 -4.83 -17.53
N CYS A 167 16.62 -4.77 -16.95
CA CYS A 167 15.52 -5.70 -17.19
C CYS A 167 14.91 -5.51 -18.59
N ASP A 168 14.10 -6.49 -19.01
CA ASP A 168 13.45 -6.43 -20.33
C ASP A 168 12.43 -5.28 -20.37
N GLN A 169 12.23 -4.70 -21.56
CA GLN A 169 11.38 -3.50 -21.70
C GLN A 169 9.95 -3.72 -21.18
N GLU A 170 9.38 -4.91 -21.39
CA GLU A 170 8.06 -5.29 -20.86
C GLU A 170 8.01 -5.23 -19.33
N GLN A 171 9.08 -5.65 -18.64
CA GLN A 171 9.16 -5.57 -17.18
C GLN A 171 9.27 -4.12 -16.71
N LEU A 172 10.08 -3.30 -17.40
CA LEU A 172 10.21 -1.88 -17.10
C LEU A 172 8.89 -1.13 -17.31
N ASP A 173 8.16 -1.47 -18.36
CA ASP A 173 6.87 -0.86 -18.69
C ASP A 173 5.78 -1.30 -17.68
N GLY A 174 5.72 -2.60 -17.36
CA GLY A 174 4.82 -3.11 -16.34
C GLY A 174 5.07 -2.50 -14.96
N GLU A 175 6.34 -2.33 -14.57
CA GLU A 175 6.69 -1.61 -13.34
C GLU A 175 6.27 -0.14 -13.41
N ARG A 176 6.49 0.52 -14.56
CA ARG A 176 6.06 1.92 -14.77
C ARG A 176 4.56 2.07 -14.60
N ASP A 177 3.74 1.14 -15.07
CA ASP A 177 2.28 1.19 -14.93
C ASP A 177 1.83 1.04 -13.47
N ASN A 178 2.59 0.30 -12.66
CA ASN A 178 2.28 0.05 -11.25
C ASN A 178 2.69 1.20 -10.30
N VAL A 179 3.63 2.07 -10.69
CA VAL A 179 4.05 3.22 -9.87
C VAL A 179 2.95 4.30 -9.80
N PRO A 180 2.59 4.85 -8.62
CA PRO A 180 3.21 4.58 -7.31
C PRO A 180 2.47 3.56 -6.41
N LEU A 181 1.31 3.05 -6.82
CA LEU A 181 0.40 2.36 -5.88
C LEU A 181 0.70 0.87 -5.69
N ASN A 182 1.26 0.20 -6.70
CA ASN A 182 1.44 -1.26 -6.73
C ASN A 182 2.89 -1.65 -7.09
N THR A 183 3.84 -0.78 -6.81
CA THR A 183 5.26 -0.94 -7.13
C THR A 183 6.03 -1.58 -5.98
N LYS A 184 7.04 -2.41 -6.28
CA LYS A 184 8.00 -2.88 -5.25
C LYS A 184 8.98 -1.79 -4.81
N ALA A 185 9.04 -0.67 -5.53
CA ALA A 185 9.76 0.53 -5.15
C ALA A 185 8.94 1.47 -4.23
N CYS A 186 7.79 1.04 -3.70
CA CYS A 186 7.11 1.76 -2.62
C CYS A 186 6.49 0.79 -1.62
N LEU A 187 7.12 0.65 -0.45
CA LEU A 187 6.61 -0.22 0.60
C LEU A 187 5.34 0.30 1.25
N PHE A 188 5.09 1.61 1.29
CA PHE A 188 4.00 2.17 2.09
C PHE A 188 2.58 1.91 1.55
N SER A 189 2.41 1.37 0.35
CA SER A 189 1.07 0.99 -0.12
C SER A 189 0.67 -0.37 0.44
N GLY A 190 -0.04 -0.37 1.55
CA GLY A 190 -0.56 -1.58 2.18
C GLY A 190 0.44 -2.30 3.07
N SER A 191 1.27 -1.53 3.78
CA SER A 191 2.26 -2.09 4.70
C SER A 191 1.87 -1.89 6.16
N PRO A 192 2.12 -2.90 7.01
CA PRO A 192 2.04 -2.73 8.45
C PRO A 192 3.20 -1.87 8.96
N LEU A 193 2.94 -1.16 10.04
CA LEU A 193 3.83 -0.29 10.78
C LEU A 193 3.79 -0.72 12.26
N PRO A 194 4.35 -1.89 12.61
CA PRO A 194 4.20 -2.47 13.95
C PRO A 194 4.90 -1.65 15.04
N MET A 195 5.78 -0.72 14.67
CA MET A 195 6.39 0.23 15.61
C MET A 195 5.42 1.27 16.16
N LEU A 196 4.24 1.45 15.54
CA LEU A 196 3.20 2.38 15.97
C LEU A 196 2.19 1.70 16.92
N THR A 197 2.67 1.23 18.07
CA THR A 197 1.85 0.52 19.07
C THR A 197 1.00 1.44 19.95
N GLN A 198 1.27 2.74 19.91
CA GLN A 198 0.48 3.71 20.65
C GLN A 198 -0.79 4.00 19.88
N ARG A 199 -1.93 3.78 20.54
CA ARG A 199 -3.27 4.05 20.00
C ARG A 199 -3.37 5.37 19.22
N THR A 200 -2.96 6.48 19.85
CA THR A 200 -2.93 7.81 19.21
C THR A 200 -1.55 8.14 18.69
N LEU A 201 -1.44 8.87 17.58
CA LEU A 201 -0.17 9.44 17.14
C LEU A 201 0.42 10.35 18.22
N ARG A 202 1.70 10.15 18.54
CA ARG A 202 2.45 11.04 19.44
C ARG A 202 3.70 11.52 18.74
N VAL A 203 4.10 12.74 19.09
CA VAL A 203 5.36 13.30 18.61
C VAL A 203 6.51 12.40 19.03
N GLY A 204 7.32 11.99 18.06
CA GLY A 204 8.36 11.00 18.29
C GLY A 204 8.86 10.36 17.01
N ARG A 205 9.89 9.53 17.18
CA ARG A 205 10.52 8.75 16.12
C ARG A 205 10.38 7.26 16.45
N TYR A 206 9.74 6.54 15.54
CA TYR A 206 9.43 5.13 15.66
C TYR A 206 10.22 4.38 14.58
N VAL A 207 11.07 3.44 15.01
CA VAL A 207 12.00 2.74 14.13
C VAL A 207 11.52 1.29 13.98
N GLY A 208 11.39 0.83 12.74
CA GLY A 208 11.07 -0.55 12.42
C GLY A 208 12.22 -1.50 12.76
N THR A 209 11.87 -2.71 13.17
CA THR A 209 12.80 -3.78 13.55
C THR A 209 12.40 -5.09 12.86
N GLY A 210 13.29 -6.08 12.84
CA GLY A 210 13.04 -7.36 12.17
C GLY A 210 12.81 -7.17 10.66
N ASP A 211 11.68 -7.65 10.16
CA ASP A 211 11.31 -7.55 8.74
C ASP A 211 11.02 -6.10 8.28
N PHE A 212 10.94 -5.14 9.21
CA PHE A 212 10.69 -3.72 8.95
C PHE A 212 11.93 -2.84 9.13
N VAL A 213 13.12 -3.46 9.20
CA VAL A 213 14.39 -2.70 9.21
C VAL A 213 14.44 -1.77 8.00
N GLY A 214 14.90 -0.54 8.24
CA GLY A 214 14.94 0.52 7.23
C GLY A 214 13.69 1.40 7.20
N VAL A 215 12.58 1.00 7.83
CA VAL A 215 11.39 1.84 7.99
C VAL A 215 11.52 2.72 9.23
N VAL A 216 11.27 4.02 9.08
CA VAL A 216 11.21 5.01 10.15
C VAL A 216 9.95 5.85 9.98
N VAL A 217 9.16 5.98 11.05
CA VAL A 217 8.02 6.91 11.12
C VAL A 217 8.37 8.01 12.09
N GLU A 218 8.32 9.26 11.64
CA GLU A 218 8.53 10.44 12.45
C GLU A 218 7.23 11.23 12.50
N VAL A 219 6.71 11.43 13.71
CA VAL A 219 5.64 12.40 13.98
C VAL A 219 6.33 13.65 14.49
N LEU A 220 6.45 14.66 13.63
CA LEU A 220 7.29 15.83 13.87
C LEU A 220 6.63 16.79 14.87
N ARG A 221 5.33 17.03 14.72
CA ARG A 221 4.54 17.86 15.63
C ARG A 221 3.04 17.61 15.48
N LYS A 222 2.30 17.93 16.54
CA LYS A 222 0.85 18.15 16.48
C LYS A 222 0.61 19.59 16.01
N VAL A 223 -0.09 19.75 14.90
CA VAL A 223 -0.48 21.06 14.37
C VAL A 223 -1.64 21.56 15.23
N LYS A 224 -1.49 22.75 15.82
CA LYS A 224 -2.59 23.39 16.53
C LYS A 224 -3.58 23.92 15.48
N PRO A 225 -4.89 23.74 15.69
CA PRO A 225 -5.91 24.35 14.84
C PRO A 225 -5.88 25.88 14.92
#